data_AF-A0A254QYT0-F1
#
_entry.id   AF-A0A254QYT0-F1
#
_cell.length_a   1.000
_cell.length_b   1.000
_cell.length_c   1.000
_cell.angle_alpha   90.00
_cell.angle_beta   90.00
_cell.angle_gamma   90.00
#
_symmetry.space_group_name_H-M   'P 1'
#
loop_
_entity.id
_entity.type
_entity.pdbx_description
1 polymer ?
#
loop_
_entity_poly.entity_id
_entity_poly.type
_entity_poly.pdbx_seq_one_letter_code
_entity_poly.pdbx_strand_id
1 'polypeptide(L)'
;MAGKFQNGAGLSGYVAELCTVFLGQKLGVSAHTLELNAAYLDNWLRVLRSDKRAIFKHAADAQRACDFLVAASEVGQAEQAA
;
A
#
# COMPACT_ATOMS: atom_id res chain seq x y z
N MET A 1 29.58 -5.55 5.98
CA MET A 1 28.89 -5.11 4.74
C MET A 1 27.42 -5.53 4.84
N ALA A 2 26.51 -4.60 5.14
CA ALA A 2 25.08 -4.89 5.17
C ALA A 2 24.52 -4.73 3.75
N GLY A 3 24.14 -5.85 3.14
CA GLY A 3 23.56 -5.88 1.79
C GLY A 3 22.30 -5.03 1.73
N LYS A 4 22.25 -4.11 0.77
CA LYS A 4 21.03 -3.41 0.39
C LYS A 4 20.04 -4.45 -0.11
N PHE A 5 19.03 -4.76 0.71
CA PHE A 5 17.89 -5.58 0.28
C PHE A 5 17.04 -4.75 -0.69
N GLN A 6 17.41 -4.82 -1.96
CA GLN A 6 16.65 -4.25 -3.07
C GLN A 6 15.60 -5.26 -3.53
N ASN A 7 14.49 -5.35 -2.78
CA ASN A 7 13.24 -5.91 -3.28
C ASN A 7 12.21 -4.76 -3.30
N GLY A 8 12.20 -4.00 -4.40
CA GLY A 8 11.15 -3.04 -4.77
C GLY A 8 10.59 -2.15 -3.65
N ALA A 9 11.35 -1.11 -3.28
CA ALA A 9 10.85 0.10 -2.62
C ALA A 9 10.56 0.03 -1.09
N GLY A 10 11.55 -0.28 -0.23
CA GLY A 10 11.54 0.15 1.19
C GLY A 10 10.20 0.07 1.94
N LEU A 11 9.90 1.06 2.79
CA LEU A 11 8.58 1.19 3.45
C LEU A 11 7.43 1.50 2.45
N SER A 12 7.76 2.02 1.26
CA SER A 12 6.80 2.36 0.20
C SER A 12 6.10 1.15 -0.44
N GLY A 13 6.72 -0.03 -0.43
CA GLY A 13 6.08 -1.27 -0.93
C GLY A 13 4.84 -1.63 -0.10
N TYR A 14 4.95 -1.51 1.22
CA TYR A 14 3.82 -1.74 2.13
C TYR A 14 2.69 -0.73 1.96
N VAL A 15 3.04 0.53 1.73
CA VAL A 15 2.05 1.58 1.45
C VAL A 15 1.30 1.27 0.15
N ALA A 16 2.00 0.86 -0.91
CA ALA A 16 1.39 0.52 -2.19
C ALA A 16 0.48 -0.71 -2.12
N GLU A 17 0.88 -1.75 -1.41
CA GLU A 17 0.06 -2.95 -1.21
C GLU A 17 -1.21 -2.65 -0.39
N LEU A 18 -1.07 -1.93 0.74
CA LEU A 18 -2.21 -1.50 1.54
C LEU A 18 -3.15 -0.59 0.73
N CYS A 19 -2.60 0.32 -0.07
CA CYS A 19 -3.38 1.18 -0.96
C CYS A 19 -4.16 0.36 -1.99
N THR A 20 -3.55 -0.70 -2.54
CA THR A 20 -4.23 -1.60 -3.49
C THR A 20 -5.40 -2.31 -2.83
N VAL A 21 -5.23 -2.79 -1.59
CA VAL A 21 -6.32 -3.41 -0.81
C VAL A 21 -7.44 -2.40 -0.54
N PHE A 22 -7.12 -1.19 -0.08
CA PHE A 22 -8.11 -0.15 0.21
C PHE A 22 -8.88 0.28 -1.04
N LEU A 23 -8.17 0.45 -2.15
CA LEU A 23 -8.77 0.80 -3.44
C LEU A 23 -9.66 -0.34 -3.95
N GLY A 24 -9.20 -1.59 -3.86
CA GLY A 24 -10.00 -2.77 -4.21
C GLY A 24 -11.32 -2.82 -3.43
N GLN A 25 -11.26 -2.62 -2.12
CA GLN A 25 -12.47 -2.55 -1.28
C GLN A 25 -13.43 -1.43 -1.71
N LYS A 26 -12.92 -0.23 -2.03
CA LYS A 26 -13.75 0.88 -2.52
C LYS A 26 -14.40 0.58 -3.88
N LEU A 27 -13.69 -0.11 -4.77
CA LEU A 27 -14.13 -0.39 -6.14
C LEU A 27 -14.94 -1.71 -6.26
N GLY A 28 -15.06 -2.48 -5.18
CA GLY A 28 -15.71 -3.80 -5.22
C GLY A 28 -14.88 -4.86 -5.96
N VAL A 29 -13.56 -4.65 -6.11
CA VAL A 29 -12.64 -5.57 -6.78
C VAL A 29 -11.70 -6.18 -5.74
N SER A 30 -11.49 -7.49 -5.81
CA SER A 30 -10.54 -8.14 -4.90
C SER A 30 -9.11 -7.75 -5.26
N ALA A 31 -8.34 -7.28 -4.27
CA ALA A 31 -6.90 -7.12 -4.42
C ALA A 31 -6.23 -8.50 -4.38
N HIS A 32 -6.00 -9.09 -5.55
CA HIS A 32 -5.35 -10.41 -5.68
C HIS A 32 -3.86 -10.40 -5.31
N THR A 33 -3.30 -9.25 -4.95
CA THR A 33 -1.85 -9.03 -4.77
C THR A 33 -1.27 -9.51 -3.45
N LEU A 34 -2.08 -10.06 -2.53
CA LEU A 34 -1.56 -10.68 -1.31
C LEU A 34 -1.07 -12.11 -1.62
N GLU A 35 0.01 -12.21 -2.39
CA GLU A 35 0.85 -13.41 -2.40
C GLU A 35 1.41 -13.57 -0.97
N LEU A 36 0.70 -14.34 -0.14
CA LEU A 36 1.00 -14.62 1.28
C LEU A 36 2.26 -15.49 1.41
N ASN A 37 3.39 -14.97 0.97
CA ASN A 37 4.70 -15.58 1.14
C ASN A 37 5.17 -15.41 2.61
N ALA A 38 5.68 -16.47 3.23
CA ALA A 38 6.27 -16.45 4.58
C ALA A 38 7.32 -15.33 4.79
N ALA A 39 8.03 -14.92 3.73
CA ALA A 39 8.98 -13.81 3.74
C ALA A 39 8.32 -12.46 4.06
N TYR A 40 7.07 -12.25 3.66
CA TYR A 40 6.31 -11.02 3.94
C TYR A 40 6.01 -10.88 5.43
N LEU A 41 5.60 -11.98 6.06
CA LEU A 41 5.36 -12.03 7.50
C LEU A 41 6.65 -11.83 8.30
N ASP A 42 7.77 -12.43 7.89
CA ASP A 42 9.06 -12.18 8.57
C ASP A 42 9.47 -10.70 8.50
N ASN A 43 9.29 -10.08 7.33
CA ASN A 43 9.62 -8.66 7.16
C ASN A 43 8.72 -7.76 8.04
N TRP A 44 7.40 -8.02 8.09
CA TRP A 44 6.50 -7.30 8.99
C TRP A 44 6.84 -7.49 10.46
N LEU A 45 7.17 -8.71 10.87
CA LEU A 45 7.60 -9.00 12.24
C LEU A 45 8.87 -8.20 12.58
N ARG A 46 9.82 -8.07 11.65
CA ARG A 46 11.02 -7.25 11.83
C ARG A 46 10.70 -5.77 11.97
N VAL A 47 9.87 -5.23 11.08
CA VAL A 47 9.41 -3.83 11.13
C VAL A 47 8.71 -3.53 12.45
N LEU A 48 7.75 -4.37 12.86
CA LEU A 48 6.96 -4.17 14.08
C LEU A 48 7.77 -4.34 15.37
N ARG A 49 8.83 -5.16 15.35
CA ARG A 49 9.79 -5.24 16.47
C ARG A 49 10.55 -3.92 16.64
N SER A 50 10.86 -3.23 15.55
CA SER A 50 11.57 -1.93 15.58
C SER A 50 10.65 -0.74 15.87
N ASP A 51 9.43 -0.73 15.31
CA ASP A 51 8.42 0.30 15.52
C ASP A 51 7.02 -0.33 15.53
N LYS A 52 6.46 -0.48 16.73
CA LYS A 52 5.11 -1.03 16.95
C LYS A 52 4.00 -0.20 16.27
N ARG A 53 4.29 1.05 15.91
CA ARG A 53 3.33 1.96 15.25
C ARG A 53 3.50 1.99 13.73
N ALA A 54 4.47 1.27 13.17
CA ALA A 54 4.73 1.28 11.73
C ALA A 54 3.49 0.92 10.89
N ILE A 55 2.71 -0.09 11.33
CA ILE A 55 1.48 -0.49 10.62
C ILE A 55 0.47 0.66 10.49
N PHE A 56 0.29 1.45 11.54
CA PHE A 56 -0.64 2.58 11.52
C PHE A 56 -0.14 3.72 10.64
N LYS A 57 1.18 3.98 10.65
CA LYS A 57 1.80 4.99 9.78
C LYS A 57 1.62 4.62 8.31
N HIS A 58 1.95 3.39 7.94
CA HIS A 58 1.81 2.92 6.56
C HIS A 58 0.35 2.82 6.12
N ALA A 59 -0.57 2.42 7.00
CA ALA A 59 -1.99 2.46 6.71
C ALA A 59 -2.48 3.90 6.48
N ALA A 60 -2.04 4.88 7.27
CA ALA A 60 -2.40 6.28 7.07
C ALA A 60 -1.83 6.85 5.77
N ASP A 61 -0.59 6.52 5.42
CA ASP A 61 0.02 6.91 4.14
C ASP A 61 -0.73 6.26 2.96
N ALA A 62 -1.10 4.98 3.09
CA ALA A 62 -1.85 4.25 2.08
C ALA A 62 -3.26 4.81 1.89
N GLN A 63 -3.93 5.21 2.97
CA GLN A 63 -5.24 5.86 2.88
C GLN A 63 -5.14 7.18 2.13
N ARG A 64 -4.13 8.01 2.42
CA ARG A 64 -3.89 9.27 1.69
C ARG A 64 -3.65 9.03 0.20
N ALA A 65 -2.86 8.00 -0.14
CA ALA A 65 -2.64 7.62 -1.54
C ALA A 65 -3.94 7.16 -2.22
N CYS A 66 -4.75 6.35 -1.53
CA CYS A 66 -6.03 5.88 -2.04
C CYS A 66 -7.01 7.04 -2.29
N ASP A 67 -7.13 7.97 -1.34
CA ASP A 67 -8.02 9.12 -1.45
C ASP A 67 -7.60 10.03 -2.61
N PHE A 68 -6.30 10.24 -2.81
CA PHE A 68 -5.77 10.96 -3.96
C PHE A 68 -6.16 10.32 -5.29
N LEU A 69 -6.01 8.99 -5.42
CA LEU A 69 -6.34 8.28 -6.66
C LEU A 69 -7.84 8.36 -6.98
N VAL A 70 -8.70 8.25 -5.97
CA VAL A 70 -10.16 8.38 -6.15
C VAL A 70 -10.51 9.77 -6.64
N ALA A 71 -10.03 10.82 -5.96
CA ALA A 71 -10.29 12.20 -6.36
C ALA A 71 -9.78 12.52 -7.77
N ALA A 72 -8.58 12.05 -8.12
CA ALA A 72 -8.02 12.23 -9.46
C ALA A 72 -8.85 11.52 -10.54
N SER A 73 -9.40 10.33 -10.24
CA SER A 73 -10.28 9.60 -11.15
C SER A 73 -11.58 10.37 -11.42
N GLU A 74 -12.20 10.95 -10.38
CA GLU A 74 -13.45 11.72 -10.51
C GLU A 74 -13.25 12.97 -11.40
N VAL A 75 -12.12 13.67 -11.24
CA VAL A 75 -11.76 14.81 -12.10
C VAL A 75 -11.60 14.36 -13.55
N GLY A 76 -10.86 13.27 -13.80
CA GLY A 76 -10.68 12.76 -15.16
C GLY A 76 -11.99 12.31 -15.82
N GLN A 77 -12.94 11.76 -15.05
CA GLN A 77 -14.27 11.42 -15.56
C GLN A 77 -15.11 12.64 -15.90
N ALA A 78 -15.02 13.72 -15.10
CA ALA A 78 -15.71 14.97 -15.38
C ALA A 78 -15.18 15.66 -16.64
N GLU A 79 -13.86 15.65 -16.85
CA GLU A 79 -13.24 16.19 -18.07
C GLU A 79 -13.64 15.41 -19.34
N GLN A 80 -13.81 14.09 -19.24
CA GLN A 80 -14.24 13.25 -20.38
C GLN A 80 -15.72 13.44 -20.74
N ALA A 81 -16.55 13.91 -19.81
CA ALA A 81 -17.98 14.11 -20.00
C ALA A 81 -18.34 15.53 -20.47
N ALA A 82 -17.38 16.45 -20.51
CA ALA A 82 -17.52 17.84 -20.96
C ALA A 82 -17.14 18.01 -22.43
#